data_AF-A0A9E5MWD5-F1
#
_entry.id   AF-A0A9E5MWD5-F1
#
_cell.length_a   1.000
_cell.length_b   1.000
_cell.length_c   1.000
_cell.angle_alpha   90.00
_cell.angle_beta   90.00
_cell.angle_gamma   90.00
#
_symmetry.space_group_name_H-M   'P 1'
#
loop_
_entity.id
_entity.type
_entity.pdbx_description
1 polymer ?
#
loop_
_entity_poly.entity_id
_entity_poly.type
_entity_poly.pdbx_seq_one_letter_code
_entity_poly.pdbx_strand_id
1 'polypeptide(L)'
;MIEVPRKEEQVQIHAPEHSEQSVRGSGGELILEPIPRQHVKVPLWAAITIGVCALFMLILAWAFRGAEPSTKRVLAPLGAFLLAPPLVFAGYTFLRDDELEPYRGLWLWVRTGICSAVYILGWAVYGYLIPGEWTDELWKWAFLGPLFGLAGAVTALACFDLDMASGFFHFAFYVGVTLVLGLIMGLNIFGG
;
A
#
# COMPACT_ATOMS: atom_id res chain seq x y z
N MET A 1 -25.28 -53.76 -8.46
CA MET A 1 -24.91 -54.12 -7.08
C MET A 1 -23.42 -53.84 -6.98
N ILE A 2 -23.02 -52.91 -6.11
CA ILE A 2 -21.61 -52.55 -5.91
C ILE A 2 -21.09 -53.52 -4.84
N GLU A 3 -20.20 -54.43 -5.21
CA GLU A 3 -19.50 -55.29 -4.25
C GLU A 3 -18.41 -54.48 -3.56
N VAL A 4 -18.49 -54.42 -2.23
CA VAL A 4 -17.45 -53.79 -1.39
C VAL A 4 -16.30 -54.79 -1.26
N PRO A 5 -15.06 -54.43 -1.67
CA PRO A 5 -13.92 -55.34 -1.62
C PRO A 5 -13.67 -55.85 -0.21
N ARG A 6 -13.32 -57.14 -0.10
CA ARG A 6 -12.96 -57.75 1.19
C ARG A 6 -11.59 -57.23 1.63
N LYS A 7 -11.31 -57.29 2.93
CA LYS A 7 -10.11 -56.70 3.56
C LYS A 7 -8.78 -57.17 2.93
N GLU A 8 -8.81 -58.33 2.30
CA GLU A 8 -7.69 -58.98 1.60
C GLU A 8 -7.38 -58.35 0.22
N GLU A 9 -8.35 -57.67 -0.39
CA GLU A 9 -8.25 -56.98 -1.69
C GLU A 9 -7.88 -55.49 -1.53
N GLN A 10 -7.57 -55.05 -0.31
CA GLN A 10 -7.03 -53.72 -0.09
C GLN A 10 -5.65 -53.63 -0.74
N VAL A 11 -5.59 -52.91 -1.86
CA VAL A 11 -4.35 -52.44 -2.46
C VAL A 11 -3.66 -51.57 -1.40
N GLN A 12 -2.67 -52.14 -0.72
CA GLN A 12 -1.78 -51.38 0.14
C GLN A 12 -0.97 -50.46 -0.76
N ILE A 13 -1.41 -49.21 -0.88
CA ILE A 13 -0.60 -48.15 -1.46
C ILE A 13 0.58 -47.99 -0.51
N HIS A 14 1.70 -48.62 -0.84
CA HIS A 14 2.98 -48.26 -0.25
C HIS A 14 3.24 -46.83 -0.71
N ALA A 15 2.89 -45.86 0.13
CA ALA A 15 3.51 -44.55 0.03
C ALA A 15 5.02 -44.83 0.07
N PRO A 16 5.78 -44.42 -0.94
CA PRO A 16 7.22 -44.61 -0.88
C PRO A 16 7.70 -44.00 0.43
N GLU A 17 8.53 -44.72 1.20
CA GLU A 17 9.20 -44.22 2.41
C GLU A 17 10.08 -42.96 2.13
N HIS A 18 10.04 -42.43 0.91
CA HIS A 18 10.71 -41.22 0.44
C HIS A 18 9.87 -39.96 0.50
N SER A 19 8.63 -39.96 1.02
CA SER A 19 7.95 -38.69 1.30
C SER A 19 8.61 -37.89 2.44
N GLU A 20 9.49 -38.52 3.23
CA GLU A 20 10.27 -37.84 4.28
C GLU A 20 11.75 -37.62 3.91
N GLN A 21 12.22 -38.22 2.82
CA GLN A 21 13.57 -37.97 2.30
C GLN A 21 13.51 -36.91 1.22
N SER A 22 13.25 -35.68 1.65
CA SER A 22 13.60 -34.50 0.87
C SER A 22 15.04 -34.61 0.38
N VAL A 23 15.29 -34.25 -0.88
CA VAL A 23 16.62 -34.28 -1.51
C VAL A 23 17.63 -33.65 -0.54
N ARG A 24 18.66 -34.38 -0.13
CA ARG A 24 19.69 -33.84 0.77
C ARG A 24 20.79 -33.21 -0.06
N GLY A 25 21.17 -31.98 0.28
CA GLY A 25 22.34 -31.33 -0.31
C GLY A 25 23.63 -32.05 0.10
N SER A 26 24.76 -31.72 -0.54
CA SER A 26 26.06 -32.33 -0.24
C SER A 26 26.54 -32.12 1.22
N GLY A 27 25.87 -31.24 1.98
CA GLY A 27 26.09 -31.00 3.41
C GLY A 27 25.10 -31.70 4.35
N GLY A 28 24.19 -32.54 3.84
CA GLY A 28 23.23 -33.31 4.67
C GLY A 28 21.93 -32.58 5.03
N GLU A 29 21.76 -31.32 4.63
CA GLU A 29 20.53 -30.55 4.82
C GLU A 29 19.44 -30.95 3.81
N LEU A 30 18.19 -30.99 4.28
CA LEU A 30 17.01 -31.30 3.46
C LEU A 30 16.67 -30.09 2.58
N ILE A 31 16.84 -30.20 1.26
CA ILE A 31 16.66 -29.12 0.27
C ILE A 31 15.19 -28.63 0.17
N LEU A 32 14.22 -29.43 0.61
CA LEU A 32 12.79 -29.11 0.57
C LEU A 32 12.25 -28.58 1.92
N GLU A 33 13.11 -28.24 2.88
CA GLU A 33 12.64 -27.56 4.09
C GLU A 33 12.03 -26.19 3.72
N PRO A 34 10.77 -25.91 4.11
CA PRO A 34 10.16 -24.62 3.87
C PRO A 34 11.02 -23.51 4.49
N ILE A 35 11.43 -22.53 3.68
CA ILE A 35 12.23 -21.39 4.14
C ILE A 35 11.47 -20.70 5.29
N PRO A 36 12.05 -20.63 6.50
CA PRO A 36 11.35 -20.11 7.66
C PRO A 36 11.00 -18.64 7.48
N ARG A 37 9.73 -18.30 7.76
CA ARG A 37 9.17 -16.96 7.62
C ARG A 37 9.91 -15.96 8.51
N GLN A 38 10.48 -14.92 7.91
CA GLN A 38 11.00 -13.78 8.67
C GLN A 38 9.87 -12.75 8.86
N HIS A 39 9.23 -12.77 10.03
CA HIS A 39 8.31 -11.69 10.40
C HIS A 39 9.07 -10.37 10.50
N VAL A 40 8.58 -9.33 9.81
CA VAL A 40 9.12 -7.97 9.89
C VAL A 40 8.94 -7.46 11.33
N LYS A 41 9.99 -7.54 12.14
CA LYS A 41 10.02 -6.90 13.45
C LYS A 41 10.33 -5.43 13.24
N VAL A 42 9.33 -4.56 13.32
CA VAL A 42 9.58 -3.11 13.36
C VAL A 42 10.36 -2.82 14.64
N PRO A 43 11.63 -2.42 14.56
CA PRO A 43 12.40 -2.17 15.77
C PRO A 43 11.86 -0.91 16.47
N LEU A 44 11.96 -0.87 17.80
CA LEU A 44 11.40 0.22 18.61
C LEU A 44 11.85 1.61 18.13
N TRP A 45 13.11 1.76 17.74
CA TRP A 45 13.62 3.04 17.23
C TRP A 45 12.92 3.48 15.95
N ALA A 46 12.62 2.56 15.02
CA ALA A 46 11.92 2.89 13.78
C ALA A 46 10.48 3.31 14.08
N ALA A 47 9.80 2.62 15.01
CA ALA A 47 8.47 3.02 15.47
C ALA A 47 8.47 4.41 16.11
N ILE A 48 9.46 4.72 16.95
CA ILE A 48 9.63 6.06 17.54
C ILE A 48 9.86 7.10 16.44
N THR A 49 10.75 6.84 15.47
CA THR A 49 11.01 7.77 14.37
C THR A 49 9.76 8.05 13.55
N ILE A 50 8.99 7.01 13.19
CA ILE A 50 7.72 7.17 12.47
C ILE A 50 6.74 8.02 13.28
N GLY A 51 6.59 7.73 14.58
CA GLY A 51 5.72 8.49 15.48
C GLY A 51 6.11 9.96 15.59
N VAL A 52 7.39 10.26 15.75
CA VAL A 52 7.92 11.63 15.82
C VAL A 52 7.71 12.36 14.50
N CYS A 53 8.01 11.74 13.36
CA CYS A 53 7.78 12.32 12.04
C CYS A 53 6.29 12.61 11.80
N ALA A 54 5.40 11.68 12.15
CA ALA A 54 3.96 11.87 12.04
C ALA A 54 3.48 13.04 12.91
N LEU A 55 3.89 13.09 14.18
CA LEU A 55 3.53 14.17 15.09
C LEU A 55 4.08 15.52 14.61
N PHE A 56 5.31 15.56 14.11
CA PHE A 56 5.91 16.76 13.55
C PHE A 56 5.12 17.30 12.35
N MET A 57 4.70 16.43 11.43
CA MET A 57 3.86 16.84 10.29
C MET A 57 2.50 17.39 10.74
N LEU A 58 1.88 16.79 11.77
CA LEU A 58 0.63 17.30 12.34
C LEU A 58 0.81 18.68 13.00
N ILE A 59 1.90 18.87 13.75
CA ILE A 59 2.24 20.16 14.38
C ILE A 59 2.47 21.23 13.30
N LEU A 60 3.21 20.90 12.24
CA LEU A 60 3.43 21.82 11.12
C LEU A 60 2.11 22.19 10.45
N ALA A 61 1.27 21.21 10.11
CA ALA A 61 -0.04 21.48 9.50
C ALA A 61 -0.89 22.39 10.39
N TRP A 62 -0.89 22.16 11.70
CA TRP A 62 -1.62 22.98 12.66
C TRP A 62 -1.06 24.40 12.77
N ALA A 63 0.27 24.56 12.79
CA ALA A 63 0.93 25.87 12.84
C ALA A 63 0.61 26.73 11.61
N PHE A 64 0.48 26.10 10.42
CA PHE A 64 0.10 26.79 9.18
C PHE A 64 -1.41 26.97 9.00
N ARG A 65 -2.24 26.62 9.98
CA ARG A 65 -3.70 26.75 9.90
C ARG A 65 -4.16 28.19 9.68
N GLY A 66 -3.49 29.17 10.30
CA GLY A 66 -3.79 30.60 10.16
C GLY A 66 -3.08 31.28 8.99
N ALA A 67 -2.31 30.54 8.17
CA ALA A 67 -1.53 31.14 7.08
C ALA A 67 -2.42 31.74 5.98
N GLU A 68 -1.89 32.72 5.27
CA GLU A 68 -2.57 33.34 4.15
C GLU A 68 -2.94 32.31 3.05
N PRO A 69 -4.04 32.54 2.30
CA PRO A 69 -4.47 31.63 1.23
C PRO A 69 -3.41 31.40 0.14
N SER A 70 -2.58 32.41 -0.16
CA SER A 70 -1.47 32.33 -1.10
C SER A 70 -0.42 31.30 -0.66
N THR A 71 -0.02 31.34 0.61
CA THR A 71 0.91 30.38 1.22
C THR A 71 0.34 28.97 1.19
N LYS A 72 -0.93 28.79 1.53
CA LYS A 72 -1.59 27.48 1.51
C LYS A 72 -1.66 26.87 0.11
N ARG A 73 -1.89 27.70 -0.93
CA ARG A 73 -1.90 27.26 -2.34
C ARG A 73 -0.56 26.69 -2.80
N VAL A 74 0.55 27.10 -2.21
CA VAL A 74 1.88 26.56 -2.50
C VAL A 74 2.22 25.40 -1.59
N LEU A 75 1.92 25.52 -0.29
CA LEU A 75 2.32 24.54 0.71
C LEU A 75 1.56 23.22 0.57
N ALA A 76 0.28 23.25 0.22
CA ALA A 76 -0.54 22.06 0.03
C ALA A 76 -0.01 21.12 -1.07
N PRO A 77 0.19 21.56 -2.33
CA PRO A 77 0.73 20.70 -3.38
C PRO A 77 2.18 20.30 -3.10
N LEU A 78 2.99 21.18 -2.49
CA LEU A 78 4.35 20.85 -2.09
C LEU A 78 4.37 19.72 -1.05
N GLY A 79 3.50 19.79 -0.04
CA GLY A 79 3.34 18.73 0.95
C GLY A 79 2.88 17.42 0.33
N ALA A 80 1.86 17.46 -0.54
CA ALA A 80 1.40 16.28 -1.26
C ALA A 80 2.49 15.65 -2.15
N PHE A 81 3.35 16.47 -2.77
CA PHE A 81 4.49 16.03 -3.56
C PHE A 81 5.58 15.38 -2.70
N LEU A 82 6.01 16.05 -1.62
CA LEU A 82 7.09 15.57 -0.75
C LEU A 82 6.71 14.32 0.04
N LEU A 83 5.43 14.19 0.39
CA LEU A 83 4.92 13.04 1.14
C LEU A 83 4.64 11.82 0.25
N ALA A 84 4.52 11.98 -1.07
CA ALA A 84 4.14 10.85 -1.94
C ALA A 84 5.17 9.70 -1.90
N PRO A 85 6.48 9.90 -2.16
CA PRO A 85 7.45 8.80 -2.12
C PRO A 85 7.51 8.04 -0.79
N PRO A 86 7.60 8.69 0.39
CA PRO A 86 7.66 7.96 1.66
C PRO A 86 6.33 7.25 1.98
N LEU A 87 5.17 7.83 1.65
CA LEU A 87 3.88 7.18 1.92
C LEU A 87 3.59 6.02 0.98
N VAL A 88 3.95 6.14 -0.31
CA VAL A 88 3.87 5.04 -1.28
C VAL A 88 4.80 3.90 -0.86
N PHE A 89 6.04 4.20 -0.50
CA PHE A 89 6.95 3.17 0.00
C PHE A 89 6.39 2.49 1.27
N ALA A 90 5.92 3.27 2.24
CA ALA A 90 5.34 2.73 3.47
C ALA A 90 4.10 1.87 3.22
N GLY A 91 3.18 2.35 2.38
CA GLY A 91 1.99 1.62 1.97
C GLY A 91 2.35 0.28 1.33
N TYR A 92 3.29 0.27 0.39
CA TYR A 92 3.79 -0.95 -0.24
C TYR A 92 4.39 -1.90 0.81
N THR A 93 5.23 -1.42 1.72
CA THR A 93 5.84 -2.31 2.74
C THR A 93 4.82 -2.95 3.69
N PHE A 94 3.65 -2.34 3.87
CA PHE A 94 2.61 -2.84 4.79
C PHE A 94 1.55 -3.70 4.10
N LEU A 95 1.20 -3.36 2.85
CA LEU A 95 0.10 -4.00 2.10
C LEU A 95 0.57 -5.05 1.10
N ARG A 96 1.87 -5.18 0.88
CA ARG A 96 2.45 -6.18 -0.01
C ARG A 96 2.18 -7.58 0.53
N ASP A 97 1.90 -8.49 -0.41
CA ASP A 97 1.82 -9.91 -0.13
C ASP A 97 3.19 -10.45 0.31
N ASP A 98 3.24 -11.05 1.49
CA ASP A 98 4.45 -11.66 2.05
C ASP A 98 4.84 -12.95 1.30
N GLU A 99 3.93 -13.54 0.52
CA GLU A 99 4.23 -14.70 -0.34
C GLU A 99 5.03 -14.33 -1.60
N LEU A 100 4.97 -13.06 -2.04
CA LEU A 100 5.74 -12.57 -3.17
C LEU A 100 7.11 -12.04 -2.76
N GLU A 101 8.10 -12.20 -3.63
CA GLU A 101 9.42 -11.61 -3.40
C GLU A 101 9.33 -10.08 -3.36
N PRO A 102 9.95 -9.41 -2.37
CA PRO A 102 9.94 -7.96 -2.32
C PRO A 102 10.76 -7.38 -3.45
N TYR A 103 10.20 -6.39 -4.16
CA TYR A 103 10.99 -5.45 -4.93
C TYR A 103 12.08 -4.82 -4.05
N ARG A 104 13.31 -4.75 -4.57
CA ARG A 104 14.49 -4.21 -3.87
C ARG A 104 15.33 -3.30 -4.78
N GLY A 105 16.19 -2.50 -4.16
CA GLY A 105 17.17 -1.67 -4.85
C GLY A 105 16.54 -0.60 -5.76
N LEU A 106 17.18 -0.34 -6.90
CA LEU A 106 16.76 0.72 -7.83
C LEU A 106 15.36 0.48 -8.39
N TRP A 107 15.00 -0.77 -8.69
CA TRP A 107 13.71 -1.11 -9.28
C TRP A 107 12.54 -0.77 -8.37
N LEU A 108 12.71 -0.95 -7.05
CA LEU A 108 11.71 -0.51 -6.07
C LEU A 108 11.52 1.01 -6.14
N TRP A 109 12.62 1.77 -6.14
CA TRP A 109 12.56 3.23 -6.17
C TRP A 109 11.96 3.79 -7.46
N VAL A 110 12.23 3.16 -8.62
CA VAL A 110 11.61 3.54 -9.90
C VAL A 110 10.09 3.33 -9.83
N ARG A 111 9.63 2.16 -9.36
CA ARG A 111 8.19 1.85 -9.21
C ARG A 111 7.52 2.78 -8.21
N THR A 112 8.16 3.06 -7.08
CA THR A 112 7.73 4.07 -6.09
C THR A 112 7.63 5.46 -6.71
N GLY A 113 8.61 5.87 -7.52
CA GLY A 113 8.59 7.15 -8.21
C GLY A 113 7.42 7.28 -9.19
N ILE A 114 7.18 6.25 -10.00
CA ILE A 114 6.06 6.21 -10.96
C ILE A 114 4.72 6.27 -10.21
N CYS A 115 4.53 5.41 -9.20
CA CYS A 115 3.29 5.40 -8.41
C CYS A 115 3.06 6.75 -7.70
N SER A 116 4.11 7.34 -7.14
CA SER A 116 4.05 8.67 -6.49
C SER A 116 3.62 9.75 -7.48
N ALA A 117 4.20 9.74 -8.69
CA ALA A 117 3.85 10.72 -9.72
C ALA A 117 2.37 10.65 -10.11
N VAL A 118 1.82 9.44 -10.26
CA VAL A 118 0.39 9.25 -10.56
C VAL A 118 -0.50 9.71 -9.41
N TYR A 119 -0.09 9.46 -8.16
CA TYR A 119 -0.86 9.89 -6.99
C TYR A 119 -0.87 11.41 -6.83
N ILE A 120 0.28 12.05 -7.06
CA ILE A 120 0.39 13.52 -7.14
C ILE A 120 -0.47 14.06 -8.29
N LEU A 121 -0.45 13.40 -9.44
CA LEU A 121 -1.31 13.77 -10.57
C LEU A 121 -2.79 13.68 -10.19
N GLY A 122 -3.19 12.71 -9.36
CA GLY A 122 -4.54 12.65 -8.80
C GLY A 122 -4.94 13.94 -8.06
N TRP A 123 -4.06 14.45 -7.19
CA TRP A 123 -4.28 15.74 -6.53
C TRP A 123 -4.26 16.93 -7.51
N ALA A 124 -3.41 16.90 -8.54
CA ALA A 124 -3.39 17.94 -9.56
C ALA A 124 -4.67 17.95 -10.40
N VAL A 125 -5.19 16.78 -10.78
CA VAL A 125 -6.49 16.64 -11.45
C VAL A 125 -7.58 17.22 -10.56
N TYR A 126 -7.62 16.82 -9.29
CA TYR A 126 -8.57 17.36 -8.32
C TYR A 126 -8.49 18.89 -8.19
N GLY A 127 -7.28 19.45 -8.04
CA GLY A 127 -7.10 20.87 -7.76
C GLY A 127 -7.22 21.80 -8.98
N TYR A 128 -7.01 21.30 -10.20
CA TYR A 128 -6.93 22.14 -11.41
C TYR A 128 -7.91 21.75 -12.51
N LEU A 129 -8.32 20.48 -12.60
CA LEU A 129 -9.13 19.97 -13.71
C LEU A 129 -10.59 19.69 -13.31
N ILE A 130 -10.84 19.35 -12.05
CA ILE A 130 -12.21 19.14 -11.56
C ILE A 130 -12.81 20.50 -11.17
N PRO A 131 -13.93 20.91 -11.80
CA PRO A 131 -14.61 22.14 -11.42
C PRO A 131 -15.11 22.08 -9.97
N GLY A 132 -15.11 23.22 -9.27
CA GLY A 132 -15.52 23.29 -7.86
C GLY A 132 -16.95 22.79 -7.60
N GLU A 133 -17.85 22.96 -8.56
CA GLU A 133 -19.23 22.44 -8.57
C GLU A 133 -19.33 20.90 -8.51
N TRP A 134 -18.23 20.17 -8.74
CA TRP A 134 -18.17 18.72 -8.60
C TRP A 134 -17.58 18.27 -7.26
N THR A 135 -17.01 19.20 -6.50
CA THR A 135 -16.30 18.92 -5.23
C THR A 135 -16.96 19.54 -4.00
N ASP A 136 -17.98 20.37 -4.22
CA ASP A 136 -18.70 21.18 -3.23
C ASP A 136 -19.68 20.36 -2.35
N GLU A 137 -20.22 19.28 -2.88
CA GLU A 137 -21.20 18.44 -2.19
C GLU A 137 -20.71 17.01 -2.00
N LEU A 138 -20.87 16.49 -0.77
CA LEU A 138 -20.36 15.17 -0.40
C LEU A 138 -20.93 14.03 -1.26
N TRP A 139 -22.18 14.12 -1.73
CA TRP A 139 -22.78 13.06 -2.54
C TRP A 139 -22.14 12.96 -3.94
N LYS A 140 -21.57 14.05 -4.49
CA LYS A 140 -20.86 14.02 -5.79
C LYS A 140 -19.59 13.16 -5.70
N TRP A 141 -19.03 13.01 -4.50
CA TRP A 141 -17.93 12.08 -4.23
C TRP A 141 -18.32 10.61 -4.35
N ALA A 142 -19.62 10.26 -4.35
CA ALA A 142 -20.06 8.91 -4.69
C ALA A 142 -19.70 8.52 -6.14
N PHE A 143 -19.47 9.50 -7.02
CA PHE A 143 -19.04 9.29 -8.41
C PHE A 143 -17.53 9.48 -8.56
N LEU A 144 -16.97 10.57 -8.01
CA LEU A 144 -15.53 10.86 -8.11
C LEU A 144 -14.68 9.87 -7.31
N GLY A 145 -15.09 9.54 -6.09
CA GLY A 145 -14.35 8.67 -5.17
C GLY A 145 -14.00 7.32 -5.80
N PRO A 146 -14.97 6.57 -6.34
CA PRO A 146 -14.69 5.31 -7.04
C PRO A 146 -13.76 5.46 -8.25
N LEU A 147 -13.85 6.55 -9.02
CA LEU A 147 -12.98 6.77 -10.18
C LEU A 147 -11.52 6.97 -9.76
N PHE A 148 -11.27 7.85 -8.78
CA PHE A 148 -9.93 8.06 -8.23
C PHE A 148 -9.42 6.81 -7.51
N GLY A 149 -10.27 6.14 -6.73
CA GLY A 149 -9.95 4.90 -6.04
C GLY A 149 -9.52 3.79 -7.00
N LEU A 150 -10.27 3.60 -8.10
CA LEU A 150 -9.94 2.64 -9.14
C LEU A 150 -8.63 2.99 -9.85
N ALA A 151 -8.44 4.25 -10.23
CA ALA A 151 -7.19 4.70 -10.86
C ALA A 151 -5.98 4.45 -9.93
N GLY A 152 -6.14 4.76 -8.63
CA GLY A 152 -5.13 4.51 -7.62
C GLY A 152 -4.84 3.02 -7.41
N ALA A 153 -5.87 2.19 -7.39
CA ALA A 153 -5.76 0.74 -7.23
C ALA A 153 -5.07 0.09 -8.44
N VAL A 154 -5.47 0.44 -9.66
CA VAL A 154 -4.85 -0.06 -10.89
C VAL A 154 -3.39 0.37 -10.98
N THR A 155 -3.07 1.60 -10.57
CA THR A 155 -1.69 2.08 -10.52
C THR A 155 -0.86 1.27 -9.53
N ALA A 156 -1.39 0.99 -8.34
CA ALA A 156 -0.71 0.21 -7.32
C ALA A 156 -0.50 -1.25 -7.77
N LEU A 157 -1.50 -1.87 -8.41
CA LEU A 157 -1.36 -3.17 -9.04
C LEU A 157 -0.26 -3.15 -10.11
N ALA A 158 -0.26 -2.17 -11.02
CA ALA A 158 0.73 -2.10 -12.09
C ALA A 158 2.16 -1.85 -11.56
N CYS A 159 2.30 -1.08 -10.49
CA CYS A 159 3.61 -0.74 -9.92
C CYS A 159 4.15 -1.81 -8.97
N PHE A 160 3.30 -2.52 -8.25
CA PHE A 160 3.70 -3.36 -7.10
C PHE A 160 3.04 -4.73 -7.03
N ASP A 161 2.19 -5.06 -8.00
CA ASP A 161 1.44 -6.33 -8.07
C ASP A 161 0.53 -6.56 -6.85
N LEU A 162 0.07 -5.46 -6.24
CA LEU A 162 -0.94 -5.51 -5.18
C LEU A 162 -2.29 -5.91 -5.77
N ASP A 163 -3.03 -6.78 -5.08
CA ASP A 163 -4.42 -7.06 -5.44
C ASP A 163 -5.27 -5.77 -5.41
N MET A 164 -6.48 -5.81 -6.00
CA MET A 164 -7.30 -4.61 -6.11
C MET A 164 -7.71 -3.98 -4.78
N ALA A 165 -7.95 -4.76 -3.73
CA ALA A 165 -8.32 -4.22 -2.43
C ALA A 165 -7.09 -3.57 -1.77
N SER A 166 -5.95 -4.25 -1.75
CA SER A 166 -4.69 -3.70 -1.23
C SER A 166 -4.24 -2.47 -2.00
N GLY A 167 -4.37 -2.48 -3.34
CA GLY A 167 -4.10 -1.33 -4.19
C GLY A 167 -5.00 -0.13 -3.89
N PHE A 168 -6.28 -0.36 -3.63
CA PHE A 168 -7.20 0.70 -3.20
C PHE A 168 -6.77 1.28 -1.85
N PHE A 169 -6.48 0.44 -0.84
CA PHE A 169 -6.02 0.90 0.47
C PHE A 169 -4.67 1.61 0.41
N HIS A 170 -3.80 1.22 -0.51
CA HIS A 170 -2.53 1.88 -0.76
C HIS A 170 -2.72 3.32 -1.24
N PHE A 171 -3.62 3.53 -2.21
CA PHE A 171 -3.99 4.87 -2.65
C PHE A 171 -4.71 5.66 -1.56
N ALA A 172 -5.68 5.02 -0.90
CA ALA A 172 -6.46 5.64 0.17
C ALA A 172 -5.59 6.05 1.35
N PHE A 173 -4.50 5.34 1.65
CA PHE A 173 -3.54 5.74 2.66
C PHE A 173 -2.85 7.06 2.31
N TYR A 174 -2.34 7.20 1.08
CA TYR A 174 -1.75 8.45 0.61
C TYR A 174 -2.75 9.61 0.65
N VAL A 175 -3.94 9.42 0.06
CA VAL A 175 -5.00 10.44 0.03
C VAL A 175 -5.45 10.76 1.46
N GLY A 176 -5.65 9.77 2.31
CA GLY A 176 -6.10 9.94 3.69
C GLY A 176 -5.13 10.78 4.51
N VAL A 177 -3.82 10.48 4.47
CA VAL A 177 -2.81 11.26 5.20
C VAL A 177 -2.75 12.69 4.69
N THR A 178 -2.69 12.89 3.37
CA THR A 178 -2.59 14.23 2.77
C THR A 178 -3.86 15.05 3.00
N LEU A 179 -5.04 14.41 2.97
CA LEU A 179 -6.33 15.02 3.26
C LEU A 179 -6.44 15.43 4.72
N VAL A 180 -6.07 14.56 5.67
CA VAL A 180 -6.07 14.90 7.10
C VAL A 180 -5.16 16.09 7.39
N LEU A 181 -3.95 16.09 6.84
CA LEU A 181 -3.03 17.22 6.99
C LEU A 181 -3.60 18.51 6.39
N GLY A 182 -4.22 18.43 5.21
CA GLY A 182 -4.90 19.55 4.58
C GLY A 182 -6.05 20.11 5.43
N LEU A 183 -6.89 19.25 6.01
CA LEU A 183 -7.97 19.66 6.92
C LEU A 183 -7.45 20.33 8.20
N ILE A 184 -6.35 19.81 8.76
CA ILE A 184 -5.68 20.41 9.94
C ILE A 184 -5.12 21.80 9.58
N MET A 185 -4.55 21.95 8.38
CA MET A 185 -4.11 23.24 7.83
C MET A 185 -5.27 24.17 7.44
N GLY A 186 -6.52 23.71 7.56
CA GLY A 186 -7.72 24.48 7.27
C GLY A 186 -7.94 24.71 5.79
N LEU A 187 -7.64 23.71 4.94
CA LEU A 187 -8.07 23.67 3.55
C LEU A 187 -9.52 23.20 3.46
N ASN A 188 -10.31 23.83 2.59
CA ASN A 188 -11.65 23.37 2.25
C ASN A 188 -11.55 22.35 1.09
N ILE A 189 -11.49 21.07 1.44
CA ILE A 189 -11.28 19.95 0.49
C ILE A 189 -12.62 19.37 -0.01
N PHE A 190 -13.71 19.53 0.74
CA PHE A 190 -15.02 18.97 0.37
C PHE A 190 -16.04 20.06 0.06
N GLY A 191 -15.56 21.19 -0.48
CA GLY A 191 -16.39 22.38 -0.63
C GLY A 191 -16.38 23.27 0.60
N GLY A 192 -16.56 24.56 0.34
CA GLY A 192 -16.89 25.60 1.30
C GLY A 192 -17.89 26.54 0.65
#